data_AF-A0A2C9JNL5-F1
#
_entry.id   AF-A0A2C9JNL5-F1
#
_cell.length_a   1.000
_cell.length_b   1.000
_cell.length_c   1.000
_cell.angle_alpha   90.00
_cell.angle_beta   90.00
_cell.angle_gamma   90.00
#
_symmetry.space_group_name_H-M   'P 1'
#
loop_
_entity.id
_entity.type
_entity.pdbx_description
1 polymer ?
#
loop_
_entity_poly.entity_id
_entity_poly.type
_entity_poly.pdbx_seq_one_letter_code
_entity_poly.pdbx_strand_id
1 'polypeptide(L)'
;MFVAACVVYVITVELAAYFYKLFGNIHQMVVQDLDIIGWEEKPGDGSIINADRRALRFGYYATRTIRFSLMVALVLACTLSFFTILHMMSSFRNNLYAMYRGDFSVIPPPEDMGPVALCTGSIKFAGYQVAYFVWAYIVTFGILGLVCIAIGFIVHLFLLELTDFIVHILEQAGPSLGIGVFMMIAQWLLARFIFLQDKGQYLRLDNRRFYFVFTYFFFFFNIFIGLVSCLMRILKAIGVGMLFLGRLDNSTLPRKFEFFDPGFAAYQGFIHMEAAHTHPVVNVFIRLLASESRKRKRDNLELKEMRTDLKNGSPVTRITIAKHQRSKPINVGARFNWLVTYTLLHNPTVRIYRRGYVQAMKKARLAGIKIPISDKPVTTFDLVKTDEEREQEKQEELLKIESLKAASSFRNSTRYDTGVEARQERWANRRDRVQRQETVDTDQESITDEEGSTGSDETPKQRPLATKDIQLKLERLEHIV
;
A
#
# COMPACT_ATOMS: atom_id res chain seq x y z
N MET A 1 -4.70 -2.71 16.77
CA MET A 1 -6.08 -2.94 17.27
C MET A 1 -6.24 -2.56 18.74
N PHE A 2 -5.53 -3.20 19.68
CA PHE A 2 -5.61 -2.84 21.10
C PHE A 2 -5.38 -1.35 21.38
N VAL A 3 -4.31 -0.77 20.82
CA VAL A 3 -4.03 0.68 20.94
C VAL A 3 -5.20 1.54 20.45
N ALA A 4 -5.80 1.19 19.31
CA ALA A 4 -6.96 1.91 18.78
C ALA A 4 -8.17 1.83 19.73
N ALA A 5 -8.43 0.66 20.33
CA ALA A 5 -9.49 0.50 21.32
C ALA A 5 -9.25 1.36 22.58
N CYS A 6 -8.01 1.41 23.08
CA CYS A 6 -7.65 2.28 24.20
C CYS A 6 -7.86 3.75 23.87
N VAL A 7 -7.43 4.21 22.69
CA VAL A 7 -7.59 5.61 22.27
C VAL A 7 -9.07 5.96 22.14
N VAL A 8 -9.89 5.13 21.49
CA VAL A 8 -11.34 5.34 21.39
C VAL A 8 -12.00 5.38 22.77
N TYR A 9 -11.59 4.49 23.68
CA TYR A 9 -12.08 4.48 25.05
C TYR A 9 -11.77 5.79 25.79
N VAL A 10 -10.50 6.24 25.76
CA VAL A 10 -10.09 7.49 26.42
C VAL A 10 -10.87 8.68 25.86
N ILE A 11 -10.96 8.80 24.53
CA ILE A 11 -11.72 9.89 23.89
C ILE A 11 -13.20 9.83 24.31
N THR A 12 -13.79 8.63 24.36
CA THR A 12 -15.20 8.46 24.77
C THR A 12 -15.44 8.93 26.20
N VAL A 13 -14.58 8.56 27.14
CA VAL A 13 -14.72 8.93 28.56
C VAL A 13 -14.53 10.43 28.76
N GLU A 14 -13.51 11.02 28.13
CA GLU A 14 -13.24 12.46 28.19
C GLU A 14 -14.41 13.28 27.60
N LEU A 15 -14.93 12.88 26.44
CA LEU A 15 -16.08 13.53 25.82
C LEU A 15 -17.35 13.37 26.66
N ALA A 16 -17.59 12.20 27.26
CA ALA A 16 -18.73 11.96 28.15
C ALA A 16 -18.68 12.90 29.37
N ALA A 17 -17.52 13.00 30.02
CA ALA A 17 -17.33 13.88 31.18
C ALA A 17 -17.52 15.35 30.80
N TYR A 18 -16.95 15.77 29.66
CA TYR A 18 -17.10 17.13 29.14
C TYR A 18 -18.56 17.49 28.85
N PHE A 19 -19.29 16.64 28.10
CA PHE A 19 -20.69 16.90 27.79
C PHE A 19 -21.57 16.87 29.04
N TYR A 20 -21.31 15.97 29.98
CA TYR A 20 -22.07 15.92 31.23
C TYR A 20 -21.94 17.24 32.01
N LYS A 21 -20.72 17.77 32.13
CA LYS A 21 -20.45 19.04 32.82
C LYS A 21 -21.02 20.24 32.05
N LEU A 22 -20.77 20.32 30.74
CA LEU A 22 -21.20 21.44 29.89
C LEU A 22 -22.73 21.57 29.89
N PHE A 23 -23.46 20.50 29.56
CA PHE A 23 -24.91 20.55 29.52
C PHE A 23 -25.53 20.57 30.92
N GLY A 24 -24.84 20.09 31.95
CA GLY A 24 -25.24 20.27 33.34
C GLY A 24 -25.28 21.75 33.74
N ASN A 25 -24.21 22.49 33.43
CA ASN A 25 -24.13 23.93 33.71
C ASN A 25 -25.19 24.72 32.94
N ILE A 26 -25.35 24.46 31.63
CA ILE A 26 -26.36 25.13 30.80
C ILE A 26 -27.77 24.84 31.31
N HIS A 27 -28.05 23.59 31.67
CA HIS A 27 -29.35 23.20 32.21
C HIS A 27 -29.66 23.91 33.54
N GLN A 28 -28.67 24.04 34.43
CA GLN A 28 -28.84 24.76 35.69
C GLN A 28 -29.12 26.26 35.47
N MET A 29 -28.42 26.90 34.53
CA MET A 29 -28.70 28.31 34.17
C MET A 29 -30.15 28.48 33.70
N VAL A 30 -30.61 27.63 32.78
CA VAL A 30 -32.00 27.69 32.26
C VAL A 30 -33.04 27.43 33.36
N VAL A 31 -32.76 26.51 34.29
CA VAL A 31 -33.67 26.22 35.42
C VAL A 31 -33.73 27.40 36.39
N GLN A 32 -32.59 28.04 36.70
CA GLN A 32 -32.56 29.23 37.56
C GLN A 32 -33.38 30.38 36.97
N ASP A 33 -33.23 30.64 35.68
CA ASP A 33 -34.01 31.68 34.99
C ASP A 33 -35.52 31.34 34.97
N LEU A 34 -35.85 30.06 34.81
CA LEU A 34 -37.25 29.59 34.80
C LEU A 34 -37.88 29.61 36.21
N ASP A 35 -37.11 29.35 37.27
CA ASP A 35 -37.56 29.45 38.66
C ASP A 35 -37.85 30.90 39.07
N ILE A 36 -37.14 31.88 38.51
CA ILE A 36 -37.38 33.32 38.74
C ILE A 36 -38.70 33.78 38.08
N ILE A 37 -38.97 33.33 36.85
CA ILE A 37 -40.16 33.74 36.06
C ILE A 37 -41.41 32.92 36.40
N GLY A 38 -41.22 31.70 36.91
CA GLY A 38 -42.28 30.76 37.27
C GLY A 38 -42.67 29.81 36.14
N TRP A 39 -42.97 28.57 36.52
CA TRP A 39 -43.24 27.45 35.61
C TRP A 39 -44.60 27.52 34.92
N GLU A 40 -45.63 28.08 35.55
CA GLU A 40 -47.02 28.10 35.07
C GLU A 40 -47.47 29.53 34.67
N GLU A 41 -48.46 29.61 33.78
CA GLU A 41 -49.05 30.90 33.39
C GLU A 41 -49.95 31.42 34.50
N LYS A 42 -49.72 32.66 34.94
CA LYS A 42 -50.58 33.33 35.91
C LYS A 42 -51.55 34.27 35.19
N PRO A 43 -52.85 34.28 35.56
CA PRO A 43 -53.80 35.21 34.97
C PRO A 43 -53.42 36.65 35.35
N GLY A 44 -52.92 37.43 34.38
CA GLY A 44 -52.43 38.80 34.57
C GLY A 44 -51.02 39.09 34.03
N ASP A 45 -50.29 38.06 33.57
CA ASP A 45 -48.94 38.24 33.02
C ASP A 45 -48.95 39.00 31.67
N GLY A 46 -48.01 39.94 31.52
CA GLY A 46 -47.81 40.67 30.26
C GLY A 46 -47.41 39.72 29.11
N SER A 47 -47.79 40.08 27.88
CA SER A 47 -47.50 39.28 26.67
C SER A 47 -46.01 38.95 26.50
N ILE A 48 -45.13 39.85 26.94
CA ILE A 48 -43.66 39.69 26.90
C ILE A 48 -43.20 38.59 27.87
N ILE A 49 -43.74 38.57 29.10
CA ILE A 49 -43.40 37.56 30.12
C ILE A 49 -43.83 36.16 29.68
N ASN A 50 -44.99 36.05 29.03
CA ASN A 50 -45.48 34.79 28.48
C ASN A 50 -44.64 34.30 27.28
N ALA A 51 -44.13 35.23 26.45
CA ALA A 51 -43.23 34.90 25.36
C ALA A 51 -41.86 34.41 25.88
N ASP A 52 -41.26 35.11 26.85
CA ASP A 52 -39.99 34.72 27.48
C ASP A 52 -40.11 33.38 28.21
N ARG A 53 -41.21 33.14 28.94
CA ARG A 53 -41.49 31.86 29.59
C ARG A 53 -41.56 30.71 28.59
N ARG A 54 -42.21 30.92 27.44
CA ARG A 54 -42.30 29.91 26.37
C ARG A 54 -40.92 29.60 25.78
N ALA A 55 -40.10 30.63 25.56
CA ALA A 55 -38.73 30.48 25.09
C ALA A 55 -37.85 29.71 26.09
N LEU A 56 -37.97 30.00 27.38
CA LEU A 56 -37.22 29.29 28.44
C LEU A 56 -37.67 27.83 28.60
N ARG A 57 -38.98 27.53 28.54
CA ARG A 57 -39.47 26.14 28.52
C ARG A 57 -38.94 25.38 27.31
N PHE A 58 -38.95 26.00 26.13
CA PHE A 58 -38.36 25.40 24.93
C PHE A 58 -36.85 25.17 25.12
N GLY A 59 -36.12 26.13 25.66
CA GLY A 59 -34.69 26.01 25.98
C GLY A 59 -34.39 24.88 26.98
N TYR A 60 -35.25 24.69 27.99
CA TYR A 60 -35.14 23.60 28.96
C TYR A 60 -35.26 22.24 28.29
N TYR A 61 -36.31 22.02 27.50
CA TYR A 61 -36.51 20.76 26.78
C TYR A 61 -35.48 20.53 25.68
N ALA A 62 -35.08 21.57 24.95
CA ALA A 62 -34.05 21.48 23.92
C ALA A 62 -32.70 21.07 24.51
N THR A 63 -32.27 21.71 25.60
CA THR A 63 -31.01 21.37 26.29
C THR A 63 -31.04 19.93 26.82
N ARG A 64 -32.18 19.50 27.37
CA ARG A 64 -32.37 18.13 27.85
C ARG A 64 -32.29 17.12 26.70
N THR A 65 -32.98 17.38 25.59
CA THR A 65 -32.99 16.53 24.40
C THR A 65 -31.59 16.40 23.82
N ILE A 66 -30.89 17.51 23.61
CA ILE A 66 -29.51 17.54 23.08
C ILE A 66 -28.57 16.73 23.97
N ARG A 67 -28.65 16.89 25.30
CA ARG A 67 -27.83 16.12 26.24
C ARG A 67 -28.03 14.62 26.10
N PHE A 68 -29.28 14.16 26.12
CA PHE A 68 -29.57 12.72 25.99
C PHE A 68 -29.19 12.18 24.62
N SER A 69 -29.50 12.90 23.53
CA SER A 69 -29.16 12.47 22.18
C SER A 69 -27.65 12.36 21.95
N LEU A 70 -26.85 13.28 22.50
CA LEU A 70 -25.39 13.22 22.38
C LEU A 70 -24.80 12.07 23.20
N MET A 71 -25.32 11.80 24.40
CA MET A 71 -24.89 10.64 25.19
C MET A 71 -25.23 9.32 24.49
N VAL A 72 -26.43 9.22 23.91
CA VAL A 72 -26.83 8.04 23.12
C VAL A 72 -25.93 7.89 21.89
N ALA A 73 -25.69 8.96 21.13
CA ALA A 73 -24.80 8.95 19.98
C ALA A 73 -23.36 8.55 20.34
N LEU A 74 -22.87 9.00 21.49
CA LEU A 74 -21.54 8.67 22.00
C LEU A 74 -21.40 7.17 22.30
N VAL A 75 -22.38 6.59 22.99
CA VAL A 75 -22.42 5.16 23.30
C VAL A 75 -22.57 4.33 22.02
N LEU A 76 -23.44 4.75 21.10
CA LEU A 76 -23.63 4.10 19.80
C LEU A 76 -22.35 4.15 18.95
N ALA A 77 -21.67 5.29 18.88
CA ALA A 77 -20.39 5.41 18.17
C ALA A 77 -19.32 4.50 18.78
N CYS A 78 -19.21 4.47 20.12
CA CYS A 78 -18.25 3.59 20.81
C CYS A 78 -18.54 2.11 20.53
N THR A 79 -19.80 1.68 20.60
CA THR A 79 -20.19 0.29 20.32
C THR A 79 -19.94 -0.09 18.86
N LEU A 80 -20.27 0.77 17.90
CA LEU A 80 -19.95 0.55 16.48
C LEU A 80 -18.45 0.44 16.26
N SER A 81 -17.65 1.34 16.84
CA SER A 81 -16.18 1.26 16.76
C SER A 81 -15.66 -0.06 17.34
N PHE A 82 -16.19 -0.52 18.48
CA PHE A 82 -15.83 -1.82 19.04
C PHE A 82 -16.14 -2.98 18.08
N PHE A 83 -17.35 -3.01 17.49
CA PHE A 83 -17.70 -4.03 16.50
C PHE A 83 -16.82 -3.97 15.25
N THR A 84 -16.48 -2.78 14.75
CA THR A 84 -15.58 -2.63 13.60
C THR A 84 -14.18 -3.16 13.89
N ILE A 85 -13.64 -2.96 15.11
CA ILE A 85 -12.35 -3.51 15.53
C ILE A 85 -12.40 -5.04 15.56
N LEU A 86 -13.44 -5.63 16.16
CA LEU A 86 -13.61 -7.09 16.20
C LEU A 86 -13.74 -7.69 14.80
N HIS A 87 -14.54 -7.06 13.94
CA HIS A 87 -14.69 -7.49 12.56
C HIS A 87 -13.36 -7.39 11.80
N MET A 88 -12.60 -6.31 11.99
CA MET A 88 -11.30 -6.11 11.36
C MET A 88 -10.29 -7.19 11.79
N MET A 89 -10.29 -7.61 13.07
CA MET A 89 -9.44 -8.71 13.53
C MET A 89 -9.77 -10.04 12.84
N SER A 90 -11.06 -10.34 12.67
CA SER A 90 -11.51 -11.54 11.97
C SER A 90 -11.17 -11.48 10.47
N SER A 91 -11.44 -10.33 9.85
CA SER A 91 -11.15 -10.05 8.44
C SER A 91 -9.66 -10.18 8.14
N PHE A 92 -8.81 -9.57 8.97
CA PHE A 92 -7.35 -9.67 8.87
C PHE A 92 -6.87 -11.12 8.81
N ARG A 93 -7.37 -11.99 9.72
CA ARG A 93 -7.01 -13.41 9.74
C ARG A 93 -7.44 -14.12 8.44
N ASN A 94 -8.66 -13.87 7.98
CA ASN A 94 -9.18 -14.48 6.76
C ASN A 94 -8.39 -14.03 5.52
N ASN A 95 -8.05 -12.75 5.44
CA ASN A 95 -7.24 -12.16 4.38
C ASN A 95 -5.82 -12.71 4.38
N LEU A 96 -5.20 -12.88 5.55
CA LEU A 96 -3.88 -13.49 5.67
C LEU A 96 -3.90 -14.98 5.23
N TYR A 97 -4.96 -15.73 5.56
CA TYR A 97 -5.14 -17.10 5.08
C TYR A 97 -5.45 -17.21 3.60
N ALA A 98 -6.15 -16.23 3.01
CA ALA A 98 -6.31 -16.13 1.56
C ALA A 98 -4.95 -15.89 0.90
N MET A 99 -4.13 -15.00 1.48
CA MET A 99 -2.78 -14.70 0.99
C MET A 99 -1.86 -15.92 1.02
N TYR A 100 -1.87 -16.72 2.09
CA TYR A 100 -1.12 -17.99 2.14
C TYR A 100 -1.56 -19.02 1.09
N ARG A 101 -2.79 -18.93 0.59
CA ARG A 101 -3.30 -19.79 -0.49
C ARG A 101 -2.98 -19.24 -1.88
N GLY A 102 -2.43 -18.03 -1.98
CA GLY A 102 -2.26 -17.31 -3.24
C GLY A 102 -3.59 -16.86 -3.86
N ASP A 103 -4.62 -16.65 -3.03
CA ASP A 103 -5.91 -16.14 -3.49
C ASP A 103 -5.91 -14.60 -3.44
N PHE A 104 -5.87 -13.99 -4.63
CA PHE A 104 -5.84 -12.54 -4.83
C PHE A 104 -7.21 -11.94 -5.19
N SER A 105 -8.31 -12.63 -4.87
CA SER A 105 -9.67 -12.16 -5.17
C SER A 105 -10.05 -10.86 -4.45
N VAL A 106 -9.57 -10.67 -3.22
CA VAL A 106 -9.87 -9.51 -2.36
C VAL A 106 -8.75 -8.49 -2.38
N ILE A 107 -7.50 -8.95 -2.37
CA ILE A 107 -6.31 -8.09 -2.35
C ILE A 107 -5.56 -8.33 -3.66
N PRO A 108 -5.31 -7.28 -4.47
CA PRO A 108 -4.59 -7.42 -5.73
C PRO A 108 -3.20 -8.00 -5.51
N PRO A 109 -2.68 -8.71 -6.52
CA PRO A 109 -1.38 -9.37 -6.44
C PRO A 109 -0.24 -8.38 -6.19
N PRO A 110 0.86 -8.84 -5.58
CA PRO A 110 2.01 -7.97 -5.30
C PRO A 110 2.67 -7.45 -6.58
N GLU A 111 2.45 -8.06 -7.74
CA GLU A 111 2.98 -7.60 -9.02
C GLU A 111 2.45 -6.22 -9.43
N ASP A 112 1.24 -5.86 -8.98
CA ASP A 112 0.63 -4.56 -9.25
C ASP A 112 1.27 -3.45 -8.42
N MET A 113 2.07 -3.79 -7.39
CA MET A 113 2.72 -2.85 -6.48
C MET A 113 4.24 -3.06 -6.45
N GLY A 114 4.99 -1.99 -6.64
CA GLY A 114 6.46 -2.06 -6.51
C GLY A 114 6.89 -2.57 -5.11
N PRO A 115 7.98 -3.34 -4.98
CA PRO A 115 8.45 -3.85 -3.69
C PRO A 115 8.72 -2.75 -2.65
N VAL A 116 9.17 -1.59 -3.10
CA VAL A 116 9.39 -0.40 -2.26
C VAL A 116 8.07 0.14 -1.70
N ALA A 117 7.00 0.13 -2.51
CA ALA A 117 5.67 0.56 -2.08
C ALA A 117 5.10 -0.40 -1.03
N LEU A 118 5.25 -1.72 -1.23
CA LEU A 118 4.84 -2.74 -0.25
C LEU A 118 5.54 -2.56 1.09
N CYS A 119 6.86 -2.36 1.07
CA CYS A 119 7.66 -2.11 2.28
C CYS A 119 7.23 -0.81 2.98
N THR A 120 7.08 0.27 2.22
CA THR A 120 6.62 1.56 2.76
C THR A 120 5.22 1.47 3.36
N GLY A 121 4.32 0.70 2.73
CA GLY A 121 2.98 0.44 3.23
C GLY A 121 2.99 -0.28 4.58
N SER A 122 3.82 -1.31 4.71
CA SER A 122 4.01 -2.05 5.96
C SER A 122 4.47 -1.16 7.12
N ILE A 123 5.40 -0.23 6.87
CA ILE A 123 5.89 0.74 7.87
C ILE A 123 4.78 1.69 8.31
N LYS A 124 3.93 2.16 7.37
CA LYS A 124 2.86 3.14 7.65
C LYS A 124 1.64 2.54 8.34
N PHE A 125 1.35 1.26 8.08
CA PHE A 125 0.09 0.61 8.44
C PHE A 125 -0.30 0.79 9.92
N ALA A 126 0.61 0.55 10.85
CA ALA A 126 0.30 0.59 12.28
C ALA A 126 -0.19 1.97 12.75
N GLY A 127 0.47 3.04 12.28
CA GLY A 127 0.08 4.43 12.58
C GLY A 127 -1.22 4.83 11.91
N TYR A 128 -1.36 4.50 10.61
CA TYR A 128 -2.57 4.79 9.85
C TYR A 128 -3.78 4.10 10.46
N GLN A 129 -3.65 2.85 10.89
CA GLN A 129 -4.76 2.11 11.49
C GLN A 129 -5.33 2.82 12.72
N VAL A 130 -4.48 3.34 13.60
CA VAL A 130 -4.94 4.06 14.80
C VAL A 130 -5.55 5.41 14.41
N ALA A 131 -4.90 6.17 13.53
CA ALA A 131 -5.38 7.48 13.11
C ALA A 131 -6.74 7.42 12.39
N TYR A 132 -6.94 6.44 11.51
CA TYR A 132 -8.20 6.23 10.81
C TYR A 132 -9.33 5.81 11.75
N PHE A 133 -9.05 4.99 12.77
CA PHE A 133 -10.05 4.68 13.79
C PHE A 133 -10.48 5.91 14.59
N VAL A 134 -9.55 6.81 14.94
CA VAL A 134 -9.86 8.06 15.65
C VAL A 134 -10.75 8.96 14.79
N TRP A 135 -10.38 9.19 13.53
CA TRP A 135 -11.18 9.99 12.61
C TRP A 135 -12.54 9.36 12.33
N ALA A 136 -12.59 8.05 12.11
CA ALA A 136 -13.84 7.33 11.91
C ALA A 136 -14.76 7.45 13.13
N TYR A 137 -14.22 7.35 14.35
CA TYR A 137 -14.97 7.57 15.57
C TYR A 137 -15.55 8.99 15.65
N ILE A 138 -14.74 10.02 15.40
CA ILE A 138 -15.17 11.43 15.43
C ILE A 138 -16.29 11.69 14.40
N VAL A 139 -16.11 11.22 13.16
CA VAL A 139 -17.10 11.40 12.09
C VAL A 139 -18.38 10.62 12.38
N THR A 140 -18.25 9.37 12.86
CA THR A 140 -19.40 8.53 13.25
C THR A 140 -20.18 9.18 14.39
N PHE A 141 -19.50 9.67 15.42
CA PHE A 141 -20.11 10.42 16.52
C PHE A 141 -20.83 11.67 16.04
N GLY A 142 -20.22 12.46 15.15
CA GLY A 142 -20.84 13.66 14.58
C GLY A 142 -22.13 13.35 13.80
N ILE A 143 -22.08 12.38 12.89
CA ILE A 143 -23.25 12.01 12.07
C ILE A 143 -24.34 11.39 12.95
N LEU A 144 -24.01 10.44 13.82
CA LEU A 144 -24.99 9.85 14.74
C LEU A 144 -25.56 10.89 15.71
N GLY A 145 -24.74 11.84 16.16
CA GLY A 145 -25.18 12.97 16.98
C GLY A 145 -26.24 13.79 16.29
N LEU A 146 -26.01 14.19 15.03
CA LEU A 146 -27.00 14.91 14.23
C LEU A 146 -28.29 14.11 14.03
N VAL A 147 -28.19 12.82 13.72
CA VAL A 147 -29.35 11.94 13.54
C VAL A 147 -30.13 11.77 14.85
N CYS A 148 -29.46 11.51 15.97
CA CYS A 148 -30.09 11.37 17.28
C CYS A 148 -30.73 12.67 17.76
N ILE A 149 -30.11 13.83 17.50
CA ILE A 149 -30.69 15.14 17.80
C ILE A 149 -31.95 15.36 16.96
N ALA A 150 -31.91 15.11 15.65
CA ALA A 150 -33.06 15.26 14.77
C ALA A 150 -34.22 14.36 15.20
N ILE A 151 -33.94 13.09 15.50
CA ILE A 151 -34.94 12.14 16.02
C ILE A 151 -35.48 12.62 17.39
N GLY A 152 -34.61 13.08 18.29
CA GLY A 152 -35.01 13.60 19.59
C GLY A 152 -35.96 14.79 19.49
N PHE A 153 -35.68 15.74 18.60
CA PHE A 153 -36.59 16.87 18.33
C PHE A 153 -37.90 16.41 17.70
N ILE A 154 -37.87 15.47 16.75
CA ILE A 154 -39.10 14.89 16.16
C ILE A 154 -39.96 14.22 17.24
N VAL A 155 -39.36 13.40 18.10
CA VAL A 155 -40.07 12.75 19.22
C VAL A 155 -40.66 13.79 20.17
N HIS A 156 -39.93 14.87 20.46
CA HIS A 156 -40.44 15.94 21.31
C HIS A 156 -41.62 16.69 20.67
N LEU A 157 -41.57 16.93 19.34
CA LEU A 157 -42.70 17.49 18.60
C LEU A 157 -43.92 16.56 18.64
N PHE A 158 -43.73 15.25 18.55
CA PHE A 158 -44.80 14.26 18.71
C PHE A 158 -45.41 14.25 20.12
N LEU A 159 -44.60 14.45 21.16
CA LEU A 159 -45.06 14.48 22.55
C LEU A 159 -45.79 15.77 22.95
N LEU A 160 -45.56 16.88 22.23
CA LEU A 160 -46.17 18.18 22.47
C LEU A 160 -47.50 18.41 21.72
N GLU A 161 -48.12 17.35 21.21
CA GLU A 161 -49.39 17.40 20.44
C GLU A 161 -49.37 18.31 19.19
N LEU A 162 -48.19 18.71 18.70
CA LEU A 162 -47.99 19.32 17.37
C LEU A 162 -48.12 18.29 16.22
N THR A 163 -48.85 17.21 16.48
CA THR A 163 -49.16 16.12 15.55
C THR A 163 -49.83 16.61 14.28
N ASP A 164 -50.62 17.68 14.35
CA ASP A 164 -51.40 18.18 13.21
C ASP A 164 -50.52 18.50 11.99
N PHE A 165 -49.33 19.06 12.21
CA PHE A 165 -48.43 19.40 11.09
C PHE A 165 -47.82 18.17 10.41
N ILE A 166 -47.32 17.21 11.19
CA ILE A 166 -46.69 15.99 10.64
C ILE A 166 -47.76 15.06 10.06
N VAL A 167 -48.90 14.93 10.73
CA VAL A 167 -50.03 14.15 10.26
C VAL A 167 -50.59 14.75 8.98
N HIS A 168 -50.74 16.07 8.86
CA HIS A 168 -51.14 16.70 7.60
C HIS A 168 -50.15 16.44 6.47
N ILE A 169 -48.85 16.55 6.72
CA ILE A 169 -47.84 16.25 5.70
C ILE A 169 -47.92 14.76 5.30
N LEU A 170 -48.09 13.86 6.26
CA LEU A 170 -48.17 12.43 5.99
C LEU A 170 -49.47 12.04 5.26
N GLU A 171 -50.59 12.67 5.59
CA GLU A 171 -51.87 12.47 4.92
C GLU A 171 -51.83 13.03 3.49
N GLN A 172 -51.16 14.17 3.27
CA GLN A 172 -51.02 14.77 1.96
C GLN A 172 -49.99 14.06 1.07
N ALA A 173 -48.85 13.65 1.63
CA ALA A 173 -47.77 13.00 0.88
C ALA A 173 -47.94 11.47 0.79
N GLY A 174 -48.63 10.85 1.75
CA GLY A 174 -48.81 9.39 1.85
C GLY A 174 -49.40 8.73 0.61
N PRO A 175 -50.53 9.23 0.06
CA PRO A 175 -51.12 8.68 -1.17
C PRO A 175 -50.16 8.74 -2.36
N SER A 176 -49.39 9.82 -2.49
CA SER A 176 -48.41 9.98 -3.59
C SER A 176 -47.26 8.96 -3.51
N LEU A 177 -46.75 8.71 -2.30
CA LEU A 177 -45.74 7.67 -2.06
C LEU A 177 -46.32 6.27 -2.29
N GLY A 178 -47.57 6.04 -1.85
CA GLY A 178 -48.30 4.79 -2.07
C GLY A 178 -48.46 4.46 -3.56
N ILE A 179 -48.83 5.44 -4.39
CA ILE A 179 -48.91 5.28 -5.85
C ILE A 179 -47.53 4.95 -6.43
N GLY A 180 -46.46 5.61 -5.97
CA GLY A 180 -45.08 5.32 -6.40
C GLY A 180 -44.67 3.87 -6.11
N VAL A 181 -44.94 3.37 -4.91
CA VAL A 181 -44.66 1.98 -4.51
C VAL A 181 -45.50 1.00 -5.33
N PHE A 182 -46.79 1.29 -5.51
CA PHE A 182 -47.69 0.48 -6.33
C PHE A 182 -47.18 0.38 -7.77
N MET A 183 -46.79 1.49 -8.39
CA MET A 183 -46.25 1.51 -9.74
C MET A 183 -44.95 0.71 -9.86
N MET A 184 -44.06 0.77 -8.86
CA MET A 184 -42.84 -0.04 -8.84
C MET A 184 -43.14 -1.55 -8.79
N ILE A 185 -44.10 -1.96 -7.95
CA ILE A 185 -44.54 -3.35 -7.85
C ILE A 185 -45.22 -3.79 -9.16
N ALA A 186 -46.09 -2.95 -9.72
CA ALA A 186 -46.76 -3.21 -11.00
C ALA A 186 -45.77 -3.39 -12.14
N GLN A 187 -44.75 -2.53 -12.24
CA GLN A 187 -43.66 -2.68 -13.22
C GLN A 187 -42.92 -4.01 -13.06
N TRP A 188 -42.60 -4.40 -11.83
CA TRP A 188 -41.94 -5.68 -11.56
C TRP A 188 -42.81 -6.89 -11.94
N LEU A 189 -44.11 -6.84 -11.62
CA LEU A 189 -45.07 -7.90 -11.99
C LEU A 189 -45.24 -7.99 -13.52
N LEU A 190 -45.42 -6.86 -14.21
CA LEU A 190 -45.55 -6.81 -15.66
C LEU A 190 -44.29 -7.31 -16.36
N ALA A 191 -43.10 -6.95 -15.84
CA ALA A 191 -41.84 -7.49 -16.30
C ALA A 191 -41.80 -9.01 -16.19
N ARG A 192 -42.18 -9.58 -15.04
CA ARG A 192 -42.12 -11.02 -14.80
C ARG A 192 -43.17 -11.83 -15.57
N PHE A 193 -44.40 -11.34 -15.69
CA PHE A 193 -45.51 -12.12 -16.21
C PHE A 193 -45.86 -11.83 -17.68
N ILE A 194 -45.58 -10.63 -18.18
CA ILE A 194 -46.02 -10.18 -19.52
C ILE A 194 -44.84 -9.92 -20.47
N PHE A 195 -43.76 -9.30 -19.99
CA PHE A 195 -42.66 -8.90 -20.87
C PHE A 195 -41.61 -9.99 -21.06
N LEU A 196 -41.20 -10.71 -20.00
CA LEU A 196 -40.15 -11.72 -20.05
C LEU A 196 -40.68 -13.13 -20.32
N GLN A 197 -40.00 -13.85 -21.22
CA GLN A 197 -40.28 -15.25 -21.52
C GLN A 197 -39.96 -16.15 -20.31
N ASP A 198 -40.74 -17.21 -20.12
CA ASP A 198 -40.56 -18.22 -19.06
C ASP A 198 -40.38 -17.62 -17.65
N LYS A 199 -41.15 -16.56 -17.34
CA LYS A 199 -41.15 -15.88 -16.03
C LYS A 199 -39.76 -15.36 -15.59
N GLY A 200 -38.89 -15.05 -16.56
CA GLY A 200 -37.57 -14.47 -16.36
C GLY A 200 -36.42 -15.47 -16.28
N GLN A 201 -36.61 -16.70 -16.74
CA GLN A 201 -35.53 -17.68 -16.87
C GLN A 201 -34.52 -17.29 -17.96
N TYR A 202 -34.96 -16.57 -19.00
CA TYR A 202 -34.11 -16.07 -20.07
C TYR A 202 -34.36 -14.57 -20.29
N LEU A 203 -33.30 -13.82 -20.62
CA LEU A 203 -33.39 -12.40 -20.99
C LEU A 203 -33.89 -12.26 -22.43
N ARG A 204 -35.12 -12.69 -22.68
CA ARG A 204 -35.81 -12.54 -23.97
C ARG A 204 -37.20 -11.96 -23.75
N LEU A 205 -37.53 -10.97 -24.57
CA LEU A 205 -38.82 -10.27 -24.55
C LEU A 205 -39.80 -11.02 -25.46
N ASP A 206 -40.99 -11.32 -24.94
CA ASP A 206 -42.05 -11.98 -25.71
C ASP A 206 -42.83 -10.93 -26.54
N ASN A 207 -43.50 -9.99 -25.86
CA ASN A 207 -44.24 -8.90 -26.51
C ASN A 207 -43.45 -7.59 -26.62
N ARG A 208 -42.45 -7.58 -27.52
CA ARG A 208 -41.50 -6.46 -27.69
C ARG A 208 -42.18 -5.11 -28.00
N ARG A 209 -43.26 -5.08 -28.78
CA ARG A 209 -43.97 -3.82 -29.12
C ARG A 209 -44.65 -3.20 -27.91
N PHE A 210 -45.33 -4.03 -27.11
CA PHE A 210 -46.01 -3.57 -25.90
C PHE A 210 -45.01 -3.08 -24.85
N TYR A 211 -43.85 -3.72 -24.72
CA TYR A 211 -42.77 -3.24 -23.86
C TYR A 211 -42.31 -1.82 -24.19
N PHE A 212 -42.15 -1.48 -25.48
CA PHE A 212 -41.76 -0.13 -25.89
C PHE A 212 -42.84 0.92 -25.59
N VAL A 213 -44.11 0.61 -25.86
CA VAL A 213 -45.23 1.52 -25.52
C VAL A 213 -45.32 1.73 -24.01
N PHE A 214 -45.22 0.66 -23.22
CA PHE A 214 -45.22 0.73 -21.77
C PHE A 214 -44.06 1.57 -21.23
N THR A 215 -42.84 1.35 -21.73
CA THR A 215 -41.65 2.10 -21.32
C THR A 215 -41.79 3.59 -21.63
N TYR A 216 -42.39 3.94 -22.78
CA TYR A 216 -42.66 5.34 -23.15
C TYR A 216 -43.63 6.02 -22.17
N PHE A 217 -44.76 5.39 -21.85
CA PHE A 217 -45.72 5.96 -20.88
C PHE A 217 -45.15 6.07 -19.46
N PHE A 218 -44.38 5.07 -19.01
CA PHE A 218 -43.78 5.07 -17.67
C PHE A 218 -42.52 5.92 -17.55
N PHE A 219 -41.99 6.47 -18.64
CA PHE A 219 -40.79 7.29 -18.64
C PHE A 219 -40.88 8.44 -17.63
N PHE A 220 -41.98 9.20 -17.64
CA PHE A 220 -42.16 10.34 -16.73
C PHE A 220 -42.21 9.92 -15.26
N PHE A 221 -42.91 8.83 -14.93
CA PHE A 221 -42.94 8.28 -13.57
C PHE A 221 -41.56 7.81 -13.10
N ASN A 222 -40.78 7.20 -13.99
CA ASN A 222 -39.43 6.73 -13.69
C ASN A 222 -38.45 7.88 -13.40
N ILE A 223 -38.70 9.10 -13.90
CA ILE A 223 -37.89 10.27 -13.54
C ILE A 223 -38.02 10.56 -12.04
N PHE A 224 -39.24 10.59 -11.49
CA PHE A 224 -39.47 10.84 -10.06
C PHE A 224 -38.91 9.73 -9.18
N ILE A 225 -39.15 8.47 -9.55
CA ILE A 225 -38.56 7.32 -8.84
C ILE A 225 -37.02 7.39 -8.91
N GLY A 226 -36.47 7.82 -10.04
CA GLY A 226 -35.04 8.05 -10.23
C GLY A 226 -34.46 9.11 -9.27
N LEU A 227 -35.17 10.21 -9.03
CA LEU A 227 -34.76 11.24 -8.06
C LEU A 227 -34.70 10.67 -6.63
N VAL A 228 -35.73 9.93 -6.22
CA VAL A 228 -35.75 9.28 -4.89
C VAL A 228 -34.65 8.21 -4.80
N SER A 229 -34.43 7.42 -5.85
CA SER A 229 -33.37 6.42 -5.91
C SER A 229 -31.98 7.04 -5.79
N CYS A 230 -31.76 8.21 -6.40
CA CYS A 230 -30.52 8.97 -6.27
C CYS A 230 -30.30 9.45 -4.82
N LEU A 231 -31.35 9.97 -4.17
CA LEU A 231 -31.27 10.33 -2.74
C LEU A 231 -30.94 9.11 -1.88
N MET A 232 -31.61 7.97 -2.12
CA MET A 232 -31.32 6.72 -1.41
C MET A 232 -29.90 6.20 -1.66
N ARG A 233 -29.31 6.46 -2.84
CA ARG A 233 -27.90 6.15 -3.12
C ARG A 233 -26.97 6.96 -2.22
N ILE A 234 -27.23 8.25 -2.03
CA ILE A 234 -26.44 9.11 -1.14
C ILE A 234 -26.57 8.64 0.31
N LEU A 235 -27.78 8.35 0.78
CA LEU A 235 -28.00 7.86 2.14
C LEU A 235 -27.28 6.52 2.41
N LYS A 236 -27.37 5.57 1.48
CA LYS A 236 -26.63 4.31 1.56
C LYS A 236 -25.11 4.54 1.55
N ALA A 237 -24.62 5.47 0.73
CA ALA A 237 -23.20 5.81 0.69
C ALA A 237 -22.71 6.42 2.01
N ILE A 238 -23.50 7.26 2.68
CA ILE A 238 -23.18 7.79 4.01
C ILE A 238 -23.15 6.66 5.05
N GLY A 239 -24.17 5.79 5.06
CA GLY A 239 -24.24 4.68 6.02
C GLY A 239 -23.12 3.65 5.84
N VAL A 240 -22.85 3.24 4.60
CA VAL A 240 -21.73 2.34 4.28
C VAL A 240 -20.40 3.04 4.54
N GLY A 241 -20.24 4.29 4.09
CA GLY A 241 -19.03 5.09 4.31
C GLY A 241 -18.66 5.19 5.79
N MET A 242 -19.64 5.44 6.67
CA MET A 242 -19.45 5.47 8.12
C MET A 242 -18.86 4.15 8.66
N LEU A 243 -19.36 2.99 8.21
CA LEU A 243 -18.90 1.69 8.67
C LEU A 243 -17.50 1.33 8.13
N PHE A 244 -17.17 1.79 6.92
CA PHE A 244 -15.90 1.47 6.25
C PHE A 244 -14.79 2.49 6.51
N LEU A 245 -15.11 3.71 6.99
CA LEU A 245 -14.12 4.79 7.16
C LEU A 245 -12.96 4.41 8.10
N GLY A 246 -13.23 3.67 9.17
CA GLY A 246 -12.21 3.23 10.12
C GLY A 246 -11.48 1.95 9.72
N ARG A 247 -11.94 1.30 8.65
CA ARG A 247 -11.44 0.01 8.20
C ARG A 247 -10.46 0.21 7.05
N LEU A 248 -9.26 -0.34 7.20
CA LEU A 248 -8.24 -0.31 6.15
C LEU A 248 -8.22 -1.58 5.29
N ASP A 249 -9.06 -2.57 5.60
CA ASP A 249 -9.13 -3.83 4.83
C ASP A 249 -9.90 -3.71 3.52
N ASN A 250 -10.68 -2.65 3.34
CA ASN A 250 -11.41 -2.35 2.12
C ASN A 250 -11.22 -0.88 1.76
N SER A 251 -11.06 -0.59 0.47
CA SER A 251 -11.08 0.78 -0.03
C SER A 251 -12.48 1.37 0.10
N THR A 252 -12.56 2.61 0.58
CA THR A 252 -13.81 3.40 0.56
C THR A 252 -14.13 3.93 -0.84
N LEU A 253 -13.13 3.98 -1.72
CA LEU A 253 -13.24 4.46 -3.09
C LEU A 253 -13.72 3.35 -4.04
N PRO A 254 -14.34 3.71 -5.19
CA PRO A 254 -14.73 2.75 -6.22
C PRO A 254 -13.53 1.92 -6.70
N ARG A 255 -13.78 0.69 -7.19
CA ARG A 255 -12.75 -0.26 -7.60
C ARG A 255 -11.66 0.28 -8.55
N LYS A 256 -12.02 1.22 -9.43
CA LYS A 256 -11.07 1.84 -10.36
C LYS A 256 -10.16 2.90 -9.71
N PHE A 257 -10.52 3.42 -8.55
CA PHE A 257 -9.84 4.49 -7.83
C PHE A 257 -9.25 4.02 -6.50
N GLU A 258 -9.15 2.71 -6.27
CA GLU A 258 -8.55 2.14 -5.03
C GLU A 258 -7.09 2.56 -4.85
N PHE A 259 -6.36 2.84 -5.94
CA PHE A 259 -4.99 3.34 -5.89
C PHE A 259 -4.84 4.71 -5.22
N PHE A 260 -5.94 5.47 -5.12
CA PHE A 260 -5.98 6.78 -4.47
C PHE A 260 -6.34 6.68 -2.98
N ASP A 261 -6.50 5.46 -2.43
CA ASP A 261 -6.68 5.23 -1.00
C ASP A 261 -5.33 4.89 -0.32
N PRO A 262 -4.67 5.84 0.35
CA PRO A 262 -3.38 5.58 1.02
C PRO A 262 -3.53 4.67 2.24
N GLY A 263 -4.72 4.58 2.83
CA GLY A 263 -5.03 3.69 3.94
C GLY A 263 -5.06 2.24 3.48
N PHE A 264 -5.78 1.97 2.39
CA PHE A 264 -5.83 0.65 1.77
C PHE A 264 -4.47 0.21 1.23
N ALA A 265 -3.73 1.11 0.56
CA ALA A 265 -2.37 0.83 0.08
C ALA A 265 -1.41 0.43 1.23
N ALA A 266 -1.52 1.06 2.39
CA ALA A 266 -0.73 0.70 3.56
C ALA A 266 -1.08 -0.71 4.08
N TYR A 267 -2.38 -1.04 4.15
CA TYR A 267 -2.84 -2.38 4.54
C TYR A 267 -2.39 -3.48 3.57
N GLN A 268 -2.46 -3.23 2.26
CA GLN A 268 -1.99 -4.16 1.24
C GLN A 268 -0.49 -4.43 1.39
N GLY A 269 0.32 -3.38 1.56
CA GLY A 269 1.75 -3.52 1.82
C GLY A 269 2.05 -4.32 3.09
N PHE A 270 1.29 -4.09 4.16
CA PHE A 270 1.42 -4.83 5.41
C PHE A 270 1.11 -6.32 5.26
N ILE A 271 -0.04 -6.69 4.68
CA ILE A 271 -0.44 -8.09 4.49
C ILE A 271 0.56 -8.83 3.60
N HIS A 272 0.98 -8.23 2.49
CA HIS A 272 1.96 -8.85 1.58
C HIS A 272 3.30 -9.08 2.27
N MET A 273 3.78 -8.10 3.04
CA MET A 273 5.03 -8.23 3.80
C MET A 273 4.93 -9.32 4.87
N GLU A 274 3.81 -9.38 5.58
CA GLU A 274 3.57 -10.40 6.61
C GLU A 274 3.48 -11.80 5.99
N ALA A 275 2.75 -11.94 4.88
CA ALA A 275 2.64 -13.22 4.18
C ALA A 275 3.99 -13.71 3.65
N ALA A 276 4.81 -12.82 3.09
CA ALA A 276 6.12 -13.15 2.55
C ALA A 276 7.11 -13.63 3.62
N HIS A 277 7.14 -12.97 4.79
CA HIS A 277 8.12 -13.27 5.84
C HIS A 277 7.65 -14.29 6.87
N THR A 278 6.35 -14.48 7.06
CA THR A 278 5.80 -15.34 8.11
C THR A 278 5.07 -16.58 7.59
N HIS A 279 5.24 -16.92 6.30
CA HIS A 279 4.57 -18.06 5.68
C HIS A 279 4.75 -19.36 6.50
N PRO A 280 3.65 -19.94 7.05
CA PRO A 280 3.76 -21.02 8.03
C PRO A 280 4.38 -22.29 7.44
N VAL A 281 4.07 -22.61 6.18
CA VAL A 281 4.64 -23.79 5.49
C VAL A 281 6.17 -23.70 5.36
N VAL A 282 6.68 -22.54 4.94
CA VAL A 282 8.13 -22.31 4.79
C VAL A 282 8.82 -22.35 6.15
N ASN A 283 8.23 -21.71 7.16
CA ASN A 283 8.76 -21.72 8.52
C ASN A 283 8.82 -23.13 9.12
N VAL A 284 7.78 -23.95 8.94
CA VAL A 284 7.77 -25.35 9.39
C VAL A 284 8.79 -26.17 8.60
N PHE A 285 8.90 -25.98 7.29
CA PHE A 285 9.87 -26.66 6.44
C PHE A 285 11.32 -26.36 6.88
N ILE A 286 11.67 -25.08 7.08
CA ILE A 286 12.99 -24.68 7.57
C ILE A 286 13.27 -25.27 8.95
N ARG A 287 12.29 -25.26 9.86
CA ARG A 287 12.42 -25.86 11.20
C ARG A 287 12.66 -27.36 11.14
N LEU A 288 11.99 -28.08 10.23
CA LEU A 288 12.18 -29.50 9.99
C LEU A 288 13.58 -29.80 9.41
N LEU A 289 14.04 -29.00 8.45
CA LEU A 289 15.40 -29.12 7.91
C LEU A 289 16.45 -28.85 8.99
N ALA A 290 16.24 -27.83 9.82
CA ALA A 290 17.15 -27.47 10.90
C ALA A 290 17.17 -28.54 12.02
N SER A 291 16.03 -29.15 12.36
CA SER A 291 15.99 -30.25 13.33
C SER A 291 16.72 -31.49 12.80
N GLU A 292 16.48 -31.89 11.55
CA GLU A 292 17.15 -33.04 10.93
C GLU A 292 18.65 -32.82 10.71
N SER A 293 19.06 -31.60 10.32
CA SER A 293 20.47 -31.23 10.21
C SER A 293 21.20 -31.32 11.56
N ARG A 294 20.58 -30.81 12.63
CA ARG A 294 21.12 -30.92 13.99
C ARG A 294 21.20 -32.36 14.47
N LYS A 295 20.18 -33.17 14.19
CA LYS A 295 20.17 -34.62 14.49
C LYS A 295 21.32 -35.34 13.79
N ARG A 296 21.49 -35.14 12.48
CA ARG A 296 22.62 -35.70 11.72
C ARG A 296 23.98 -35.26 12.25
N LYS A 297 24.12 -34.00 12.68
CA LYS A 297 25.36 -33.49 13.28
C LYS A 297 25.65 -34.18 14.62
N ARG A 298 24.64 -34.36 15.47
CA ARG A 298 24.76 -35.08 16.74
C ARG A 298 25.12 -36.55 16.51
N ASP A 299 24.40 -37.25 15.64
CA ASP A 299 24.66 -38.65 15.32
C ASP A 299 26.09 -38.84 14.77
N ASN A 300 26.58 -37.90 13.94
CA ASN A 300 27.97 -37.92 13.45
C ASN A 300 29.01 -37.64 14.54
N LEU A 301 28.70 -36.79 15.53
CA LEU A 301 29.56 -36.54 16.68
C LEU A 301 29.64 -37.78 17.57
N GLU A 302 28.51 -38.38 17.91
CA GLU A 302 28.43 -39.65 18.67
C GLU A 302 29.20 -40.77 17.94
N LEU A 303 29.06 -40.89 16.62
CA LEU A 303 29.83 -41.83 15.80
C LEU A 303 31.34 -41.56 15.82
N LYS A 304 31.75 -40.29 15.93
CA LYS A 304 33.17 -39.90 15.99
C LYS A 304 33.77 -40.25 17.35
N GLU A 305 33.05 -39.96 18.44
CA GLU A 305 33.41 -40.34 19.81
C GLU A 305 33.50 -41.86 19.97
N MET A 306 32.51 -42.58 19.44
CA MET A 306 32.49 -44.04 19.47
C MET A 306 33.64 -44.65 18.65
N ARG A 307 34.05 -44.02 17.54
CA ARG A 307 35.25 -44.43 16.78
C ARG A 307 36.56 -44.16 17.51
N THR A 308 36.65 -43.09 18.31
CA THR A 308 37.82 -42.84 19.16
C THR A 308 37.93 -43.85 20.29
N ASP A 309 36.83 -44.20 20.95
CA ASP A 309 36.81 -45.22 22.01
C ASP A 309 37.15 -46.62 21.48
N LEU A 310 36.78 -46.90 20.22
CA LEU A 310 37.13 -48.15 19.55
C LEU A 310 38.65 -48.27 19.32
N LYS A 311 39.33 -47.14 19.02
CA LYS A 311 40.81 -47.11 18.93
C LYS A 311 41.47 -47.36 20.29
N ASN A 312 40.78 -47.06 21.39
CA ASN A 312 41.25 -47.28 22.75
C ASN A 312 40.95 -48.70 23.28
N GLY A 313 40.44 -49.61 22.45
CA GLY A 313 40.37 -51.05 22.76
C GLY A 313 39.11 -51.57 23.44
N SER A 314 38.03 -50.79 23.57
CA SER A 314 36.81 -51.26 24.25
C SER A 314 35.97 -52.23 23.39
N PRO A 315 35.67 -53.45 23.87
CA PRO A 315 34.90 -54.46 23.13
C PRO A 315 33.39 -54.11 23.04
N VAL A 316 32.85 -53.37 24.02
CA VAL A 316 31.44 -52.93 24.03
C VAL A 316 31.14 -51.99 22.86
N THR A 317 32.12 -51.15 22.50
CA THR A 317 32.03 -50.16 21.43
C THR A 317 31.90 -50.80 20.05
N ARG A 318 32.47 -52.00 19.82
CA ARG A 318 32.35 -52.74 18.54
C ARG A 318 30.91 -53.16 18.22
N ILE A 319 30.20 -53.66 19.23
CA ILE A 319 28.84 -54.18 19.08
C ILE A 319 27.88 -53.03 18.73
N THR A 320 28.05 -51.88 19.38
CA THR A 320 27.17 -50.71 19.19
C THR A 320 27.40 -50.03 17.83
N ILE A 321 28.65 -49.93 17.36
CA ILE A 321 28.96 -49.41 16.01
C ILE A 321 28.35 -50.29 14.92
N ALA A 322 28.47 -51.61 15.04
CA ALA A 322 27.90 -52.55 14.07
C ALA A 322 26.36 -52.46 14.03
N LYS A 323 25.72 -52.25 15.17
CA LYS A 323 24.26 -52.04 15.27
C LYS A 323 23.83 -50.71 14.63
N HIS A 324 24.60 -49.64 14.83
CA HIS A 324 24.35 -48.32 14.25
C HIS A 324 24.63 -48.27 12.73
N GLN A 325 25.61 -49.04 12.23
CA GLN A 325 25.81 -49.22 10.79
C GLN A 325 24.66 -49.98 10.14
N ARG A 326 24.08 -50.98 10.82
CA ARG A 326 22.90 -51.73 10.33
C ARG A 326 21.62 -50.90 10.33
N SER A 327 21.50 -49.87 11.18
CA SER A 327 20.31 -49.00 11.21
C SER A 327 20.35 -47.88 10.17
N LYS A 328 21.46 -47.70 9.42
CA LYS A 328 21.48 -46.74 8.33
C LYS A 328 20.62 -47.28 7.18
N PRO A 329 19.60 -46.54 6.73
CA PRO A 329 18.73 -47.01 5.65
C PRO A 329 19.55 -47.26 4.40
N ILE A 330 19.62 -48.54 4.00
CA ILE A 330 20.19 -48.95 2.73
C ILE A 330 19.29 -48.35 1.64
N ASN A 331 19.88 -47.57 0.74
CA ASN A 331 19.24 -47.00 -0.44
C ASN A 331 18.19 -45.88 -0.22
N VAL A 332 18.55 -44.85 0.56
CA VAL A 332 17.76 -43.60 0.69
C VAL A 332 17.38 -42.99 -0.67
N GLY A 333 18.27 -43.10 -1.67
CA GLY A 333 18.03 -42.61 -3.02
C GLY A 333 16.91 -43.36 -3.75
N ALA A 334 16.86 -44.69 -3.64
CA ALA A 334 15.78 -45.48 -4.24
C ALA A 334 14.42 -45.15 -3.62
N ARG A 335 14.35 -45.01 -2.29
CA ARG A 335 13.12 -44.61 -1.58
C ARG A 335 12.65 -43.22 -1.99
N PHE A 336 13.57 -42.25 -2.13
CA PHE A 336 13.26 -40.91 -2.62
C PHE A 336 12.69 -40.95 -4.04
N ASN A 337 13.30 -41.72 -4.94
CA ASN A 337 12.83 -41.85 -6.33
C ASN A 337 11.42 -42.44 -6.40
N TRP A 338 11.12 -43.47 -5.60
CA TRP A 338 9.77 -44.03 -5.52
C TRP A 338 8.74 -43.03 -4.98
N LEU A 339 9.09 -42.26 -3.96
CA LEU A 339 8.20 -41.23 -3.41
C LEU A 339 7.92 -40.12 -4.42
N VAL A 340 8.94 -39.68 -5.17
CA VAL A 340 8.76 -38.71 -6.27
C VAL A 340 7.83 -39.26 -7.34
N THR A 341 8.03 -40.52 -7.78
CA THR A 341 7.15 -41.16 -8.77
C THR A 341 5.72 -41.26 -8.27
N TYR A 342 5.52 -41.65 -7.01
CA TYR A 342 4.21 -41.71 -6.38
C TYR A 342 3.51 -40.34 -6.39
N THR A 343 4.21 -39.27 -5.99
CA THR A 343 3.65 -37.90 -6.01
C THR A 343 3.29 -37.46 -7.43
N LEU A 344 4.13 -37.74 -8.43
CA LEU A 344 3.88 -37.37 -9.82
C LEU A 344 2.74 -38.14 -10.48
N LEU A 345 2.50 -39.38 -10.06
CA LEU A 345 1.39 -40.20 -10.55
C LEU A 345 0.04 -39.64 -10.08
N HIS A 346 -0.03 -39.22 -8.81
CA HIS A 346 -1.26 -38.69 -8.20
C HIS A 346 -1.49 -37.20 -8.47
N ASN A 347 -0.49 -36.47 -8.99
CA ASN A 347 -0.58 -35.04 -9.30
C ASN A 347 -0.17 -34.77 -10.76
N PRO A 348 -1.06 -35.01 -11.74
CA PRO A 348 -0.72 -34.93 -13.16
C PRO A 348 -0.35 -33.51 -13.62
N THR A 349 -0.90 -32.46 -13.00
CA THR A 349 -0.56 -31.07 -13.29
C THR A 349 0.90 -30.75 -12.94
N VAL A 350 1.36 -31.21 -11.78
CA VAL A 350 2.76 -31.03 -11.31
C VAL A 350 3.76 -31.71 -12.24
N ARG A 351 3.38 -32.83 -12.88
CA ARG A 351 4.22 -33.52 -13.86
C ARG A 351 4.57 -32.65 -15.05
N ILE A 352 3.61 -31.84 -15.54
CA ILE A 352 3.81 -30.94 -16.67
C ILE A 352 4.79 -29.84 -16.28
N TYR A 353 4.53 -29.15 -15.16
CA TYR A 353 5.41 -28.09 -14.65
C TYR A 353 6.83 -28.58 -14.36
N ARG A 354 6.98 -29.75 -13.74
CA ARG A 354 8.30 -30.33 -13.43
C ARG A 354 9.08 -30.65 -14.70
N ARG A 355 8.45 -31.19 -15.74
CA ARG A 355 9.14 -31.50 -17.00
C ARG A 355 9.69 -30.24 -17.65
N GLY A 356 8.86 -29.19 -17.75
CA GLY A 356 9.26 -27.88 -18.26
C GLY A 356 10.41 -27.28 -17.46
N TYR A 357 10.29 -27.23 -16.13
CA TYR A 357 11.32 -26.72 -15.24
C TYR A 357 12.66 -27.48 -15.34
N VAL A 358 12.62 -28.82 -15.36
CA VAL A 358 13.84 -29.63 -15.48
C VAL A 358 14.51 -29.45 -16.84
N GLN A 359 13.74 -29.30 -17.92
CA GLN A 359 14.27 -29.01 -19.25
C GLN A 359 14.90 -27.61 -19.31
N ALA A 360 14.21 -26.60 -18.77
CA ALA A 360 14.72 -25.24 -18.64
C ALA A 360 16.04 -25.20 -17.85
N MET A 361 16.09 -25.88 -16.69
CA MET A 361 17.30 -26.01 -15.88
C MET A 361 18.47 -26.68 -16.60
N LYS A 362 18.21 -27.73 -17.39
CA LYS A 362 19.26 -28.38 -18.21
C LYS A 362 19.79 -27.43 -19.27
N LYS A 363 18.90 -26.73 -19.98
CA LYS A 363 19.28 -25.76 -21.03
C LYS A 363 20.09 -24.60 -20.44
N ALA A 364 19.64 -24.02 -19.34
CA ALA A 364 20.34 -22.94 -18.64
C ALA A 364 21.74 -23.35 -18.17
N ARG A 365 21.90 -24.59 -17.67
CA ARG A 365 23.23 -25.12 -17.30
C ARG A 365 24.16 -25.29 -18.50
N LEU A 366 23.64 -25.76 -19.64
CA LEU A 366 24.42 -25.89 -20.87
C LEU A 366 24.84 -24.52 -21.42
N ALA A 367 23.97 -23.51 -21.30
CA ALA A 367 24.23 -22.14 -21.72
C ALA A 367 25.00 -21.29 -20.67
N GLY A 368 25.27 -21.83 -19.48
CA GLY A 368 25.94 -21.09 -18.40
C GLY A 368 25.13 -19.88 -17.88
N ILE A 369 23.80 -19.95 -17.94
CA ILE A 369 22.87 -18.91 -17.48
C ILE A 369 22.44 -19.23 -16.05
N LYS A 370 22.49 -18.23 -15.17
CA LYS A 370 21.94 -18.34 -13.82
C LYS A 370 20.45 -17.99 -13.87
N ILE A 371 19.59 -18.95 -13.56
CA ILE A 371 18.14 -18.72 -13.55
C ILE A 371 17.81 -17.76 -12.39
N PRO A 372 17.08 -16.65 -12.65
CA PRO A 372 16.62 -15.77 -11.59
C PRO A 372 15.63 -16.51 -10.67
N ILE A 373 15.70 -16.22 -9.37
CA ILE A 373 14.73 -16.74 -8.40
C ILE A 373 13.43 -15.96 -8.65
N SER A 374 12.48 -16.60 -9.33
CA SER A 374 11.18 -16.02 -9.68
C SER A 374 10.08 -17.04 -9.39
N ASP A 375 8.92 -16.55 -8.94
CA ASP A 375 7.73 -17.36 -8.71
C ASP A 375 7.06 -17.81 -10.02
N LYS A 376 7.41 -17.16 -11.15
CA LYS A 376 6.90 -17.54 -12.47
C LYS A 376 7.67 -18.75 -13.02
N PRO A 377 6.96 -19.76 -13.58
CA PRO A 377 7.61 -20.90 -14.20
C PRO A 377 8.43 -20.43 -15.39
N VAL A 378 9.76 -20.58 -15.30
CA VAL A 378 10.68 -20.16 -16.37
C VAL A 378 10.43 -21.01 -17.61
N THR A 379 9.92 -20.37 -18.65
CA THR A 379 9.69 -21.03 -19.93
C THR A 379 10.96 -21.00 -20.77
N THR A 380 10.99 -21.82 -21.81
CA THR A 380 12.09 -21.80 -22.79
C THR A 380 12.22 -20.47 -23.52
N PHE A 381 11.13 -19.69 -23.62
CA PHE A 381 11.13 -18.37 -24.23
C PHE A 381 11.82 -17.34 -23.33
N ASP A 382 11.54 -17.36 -22.03
CA ASP A 382 12.19 -16.47 -21.07
C ASP A 382 13.71 -16.68 -21.06
N LEU A 383 14.16 -17.94 -21.19
CA LEU A 383 15.58 -18.27 -21.30
C LEU A 383 16.24 -17.67 -22.54
N VAL A 384 15.57 -17.74 -23.70
CA VAL A 384 16.08 -17.15 -24.96
C VAL A 384 16.18 -15.64 -24.83
N LYS A 385 15.18 -14.99 -24.21
CA LYS A 385 15.21 -13.55 -23.97
C LYS A 385 16.41 -13.13 -23.08
N THR A 386 16.69 -13.88 -22.00
CA THR A 386 17.89 -13.63 -21.20
C THR A 386 19.20 -13.89 -21.94
N ASP A 387 19.24 -14.85 -22.87
CA ASP A 387 20.42 -15.07 -23.72
C ASP A 387 20.63 -13.89 -24.68
N GLU A 388 19.57 -13.39 -25.30
CA GLU A 388 19.59 -12.21 -26.19
C GLU A 388 20.04 -10.95 -25.43
N GLU A 389 19.50 -10.69 -24.25
CA GLU A 389 19.90 -9.56 -23.39
C GLU A 389 21.40 -9.63 -23.04
N ARG A 390 21.92 -10.83 -22.73
CA ARG A 390 23.34 -11.03 -22.43
C ARG A 390 24.24 -10.87 -23.66
N GLU A 391 23.77 -11.27 -24.84
CA GLU A 391 24.51 -11.04 -26.09
C GLU A 391 24.56 -9.55 -26.44
N GLN A 392 23.46 -8.81 -26.21
CA GLN A 392 23.44 -7.36 -26.36
C GLN A 392 24.40 -6.67 -25.38
N GLU A 393 24.41 -7.05 -24.10
CA GLU A 393 25.37 -6.52 -23.12
C GLU A 393 26.82 -6.79 -23.54
N LYS A 394 27.12 -8.01 -24.03
CA LYS A 394 28.46 -8.32 -24.56
C LYS A 394 28.81 -7.48 -25.77
N GLN A 395 27.88 -7.24 -26.68
CA GLN A 395 28.11 -6.38 -27.85
C GLN A 395 28.37 -4.94 -27.40
N GLU A 396 27.60 -4.42 -26.44
CA GLU A 396 27.84 -3.08 -25.88
C GLU A 396 29.20 -2.97 -25.16
N GLU A 397 29.60 -3.99 -24.40
CA GLU A 397 30.93 -4.04 -23.77
C GLU A 397 32.04 -4.09 -24.81
N LEU A 398 31.89 -4.88 -25.88
CA LEU A 398 32.84 -4.93 -26.98
C LEU A 398 32.96 -3.57 -27.69
N LEU A 399 31.83 -2.90 -27.96
CA LEU A 399 31.82 -1.55 -28.53
C LEU A 399 32.48 -0.52 -27.59
N LYS A 400 32.28 -0.63 -26.28
CA LYS A 400 32.99 0.19 -25.28
C LYS A 400 34.49 -0.09 -25.29
N ILE A 401 34.91 -1.35 -25.39
CA ILE A 401 36.34 -1.71 -25.46
C ILE A 401 36.96 -1.21 -26.78
N GLU A 402 36.24 -1.34 -27.89
CA GLU A 402 36.70 -0.91 -29.20
C GLU A 402 36.83 0.61 -29.29
N SER A 403 35.86 1.35 -28.76
CA SER A 403 35.94 2.82 -28.64
C SER A 403 37.08 3.27 -27.71
N LEU A 404 37.33 2.57 -26.59
CA LEU A 404 38.49 2.82 -25.73
C LEU A 404 39.82 2.55 -26.44
N LYS A 405 39.91 1.48 -27.24
CA LYS A 405 41.10 1.16 -28.05
C LYS A 405 41.31 2.21 -29.15
N ALA A 406 40.27 2.61 -29.86
CA ALA A 406 40.32 3.65 -30.88
C ALA A 406 40.80 4.99 -30.28
N ALA A 407 40.26 5.38 -29.12
CA ALA A 407 40.70 6.57 -28.40
C ALA A 407 42.18 6.49 -27.97
N SER A 408 42.65 5.32 -27.53
CA SER A 408 44.05 5.11 -27.16
C SER A 408 45.00 5.15 -28.38
N SER A 409 44.58 4.60 -29.53
CA SER A 409 45.33 4.61 -30.78
C SER A 409 45.46 6.03 -31.32
N PHE A 410 44.36 6.79 -31.33
CA PHE A 410 44.36 8.21 -31.71
C PHE A 410 45.33 9.00 -30.83
N ARG A 411 45.30 8.81 -29.51
CA ARG A 411 46.20 9.48 -28.56
C ARG A 411 47.69 9.15 -28.81
N ASN A 412 48.00 7.92 -29.23
CA ASN A 412 49.36 7.51 -29.58
C ASN A 412 49.81 8.11 -30.92
N SER A 413 48.92 8.21 -31.92
CA SER A 413 49.22 8.90 -33.19
C SER A 413 49.53 10.37 -32.96
N THR A 414 48.68 11.09 -32.20
CA THR A 414 48.91 12.50 -31.88
C THR A 414 50.22 12.71 -31.11
N ARG A 415 50.62 11.75 -30.27
CA ARG A 415 51.90 11.78 -29.54
C ARG A 415 53.11 11.55 -30.44
N TYR A 416 52.96 10.75 -31.50
CA TYR A 416 54.00 10.58 -32.51
C TYR A 416 54.16 11.84 -33.36
N ASP A 417 53.06 12.42 -33.84
CA ASP A 417 53.10 13.64 -34.67
C ASP A 417 53.68 14.83 -33.91
N THR A 418 53.23 15.07 -32.67
CA THR A 418 53.82 16.10 -31.79
C THR A 418 55.29 15.83 -31.47
N GLY A 419 55.71 14.56 -31.39
CA GLY A 419 57.11 14.18 -31.20
C GLY A 419 57.98 14.41 -32.45
N VAL A 420 57.40 14.30 -33.65
CA VAL A 420 58.06 14.58 -34.93
C VAL A 420 58.17 16.09 -35.14
N GLU A 421 57.11 16.86 -34.89
CA GLU A 421 57.12 18.32 -34.96
C GLU A 421 58.12 18.92 -33.98
N ALA A 422 58.15 18.46 -32.72
CA ALA A 422 59.13 18.92 -31.73
C ALA A 422 60.58 18.57 -32.10
N ARG A 423 60.80 17.48 -32.86
CA ARG A 423 62.13 17.18 -33.44
C ARG A 423 62.43 18.15 -34.57
N GLN A 424 61.52 18.37 -35.51
CA GLN A 424 61.70 19.30 -36.64
C GLN A 424 61.99 20.72 -36.15
N GLU A 425 61.28 21.21 -35.13
CA GLU A 425 61.56 22.50 -34.49
C GLU A 425 62.98 22.53 -33.89
N ARG A 426 63.42 21.47 -33.20
CA ARG A 426 64.80 21.38 -32.69
C ARG A 426 65.85 21.39 -33.80
N TRP A 427 65.56 20.83 -34.97
CA TRP A 427 66.44 20.87 -36.14
C TRP A 427 66.45 22.25 -36.79
N ALA A 428 65.31 22.94 -36.86
CA ALA A 428 65.20 24.32 -37.34
C ALA A 428 65.97 25.29 -36.42
N ASN A 429 65.76 25.20 -35.11
CA ASN A 429 66.49 26.02 -34.12
C ASN A 429 68.00 25.78 -34.13
N ARG A 430 68.45 24.56 -34.49
CA ARG A 430 69.87 24.26 -34.65
C ARG A 430 70.45 24.92 -35.90
N ARG A 431 69.70 24.95 -37.01
CA ARG A 431 70.07 25.69 -38.22
C ARG A 431 70.14 27.20 -37.97
N ASP A 432 69.15 27.75 -37.27
CA ASP A 432 69.13 29.17 -36.90
C ASP A 432 70.28 29.57 -35.97
N ARG A 433 70.73 28.67 -35.08
CA ARG A 433 71.92 28.89 -34.26
C ARG A 433 73.21 28.89 -35.09
N VAL A 434 73.31 28.03 -36.09
CA VAL A 434 74.47 28.02 -37.00
C VAL A 434 74.51 29.30 -37.84
N GLN A 435 73.37 29.76 -38.37
CA GLN A 435 73.28 31.05 -39.07
C GLN A 435 73.51 32.27 -38.15
N ARG A 436 73.12 32.20 -36.87
CA ARG A 436 73.45 33.24 -35.88
C ARG A 436 74.92 33.25 -35.48
N GLN A 437 75.61 32.11 -35.52
CA GLN A 437 77.05 32.07 -35.29
C GLN A 437 77.81 32.70 -36.46
N GLU A 438 77.34 32.53 -37.71
CA GLU A 438 77.92 33.15 -38.92
C GLU A 438 77.63 34.66 -39.05
N THR A 439 76.68 35.21 -38.30
CA THR A 439 76.32 36.64 -38.32
C THR A 439 76.82 37.43 -37.11
N VAL A 440 77.49 36.78 -36.14
CA VAL A 440 78.05 37.43 -34.94
C VAL A 440 79.56 37.69 -35.05
N ASP A 441 80.22 37.21 -36.12
CA ASP A 441 81.63 37.53 -36.42
C ASP A 441 81.82 38.83 -37.24
N THR A 442 80.77 39.63 -37.45
CA THR A 442 80.83 40.79 -38.37
C THR A 442 80.50 42.15 -37.76
N ASP A 443 80.22 42.28 -36.46
CA ASP A 443 80.00 43.61 -35.86
C ASP A 443 80.52 43.67 -34.41
N GLN A 444 81.80 43.98 -34.28
CA GLN A 444 82.47 44.35 -33.03
C GLN A 444 83.16 45.70 -33.24
N GLU A 445 82.51 46.82 -32.91
CA GLU A 445 83.22 48.05 -32.52
C GLU A 445 82.31 49.06 -31.80
N SER A 446 82.77 49.48 -30.61
CA SER A 446 82.38 50.70 -29.84
C SER A 446 81.00 50.70 -29.16
N ILE A 447 80.76 51.14 -27.92
CA ILE A 447 81.46 51.94 -26.89
C ILE A 447 80.55 51.83 -25.62
N THR A 448 81.03 51.39 -24.43
CA THR A 448 81.24 52.16 -23.16
C THR A 448 80.08 53.10 -22.76
N ASP A 449 79.55 53.24 -21.54
CA ASP A 449 79.89 52.87 -20.14
C ASP A 449 78.65 53.14 -19.23
N GLU A 450 78.79 52.84 -17.93
CA GLU A 450 78.01 53.34 -16.75
C GLU A 450 76.66 52.67 -16.44
N GLU A 451 76.22 52.43 -15.19
CA GLU A 451 76.80 52.27 -13.84
C GLU A 451 75.59 51.93 -12.91
N GLY A 452 75.82 51.25 -11.78
CA GLY A 452 74.90 51.20 -10.62
C GLY A 452 74.04 49.92 -10.49
N SER A 453 74.37 48.97 -9.58
CA SER A 453 74.03 48.94 -8.14
C SER A 453 72.56 48.55 -7.91
N THR A 454 72.10 47.60 -7.08
CA THR A 454 72.61 46.68 -6.04
C THR A 454 71.41 45.86 -5.54
N GLY A 455 71.63 44.65 -5.01
CA GLY A 455 70.75 43.97 -4.03
C GLY A 455 70.08 42.69 -4.55
N SER A 456 70.55 41.48 -4.21
CA SER A 456 70.32 40.72 -2.96
C SER A 456 68.83 40.65 -2.55
N ASP A 457 68.17 39.51 -2.66
CA ASP A 457 68.13 38.47 -1.62
C ASP A 457 67.20 37.29 -1.99
N GLU A 458 67.32 36.21 -1.24
CA GLU A 458 66.90 34.83 -1.53
C GLU A 458 65.41 34.43 -1.25
N THR A 459 64.96 33.38 -1.98
CA THR A 459 63.96 32.31 -1.62
C THR A 459 62.42 32.56 -1.83
N PRO A 460 61.50 31.58 -1.60
CA PRO A 460 60.97 30.66 -2.63
C PRO A 460 59.41 30.52 -2.65
N LYS A 461 58.88 29.67 -3.56
CA LYS A 461 57.58 28.93 -3.52
C LYS A 461 56.26 29.68 -3.20
N GLN A 462 55.28 29.59 -4.12
CA GLN A 462 54.00 28.83 -3.94
C GLN A 462 53.04 28.96 -5.15
N ARG A 463 52.27 27.88 -5.43
CA ARG A 463 51.12 27.81 -6.37
C ARG A 463 49.87 28.52 -5.78
N PRO A 464 48.77 28.69 -6.54
CA PRO A 464 47.71 27.65 -6.73
C PRO A 464 47.09 27.71 -8.16
N LEU A 465 46.03 26.99 -8.57
CA LEU A 465 45.48 25.63 -8.41
C LEU A 465 44.13 25.64 -9.19
N ALA A 466 43.82 24.54 -9.89
CA ALA A 466 42.48 23.98 -10.15
C ALA A 466 41.25 24.91 -10.31
N THR A 467 40.71 25.04 -11.53
CA THR A 467 39.34 25.57 -11.73
C THR A 467 38.61 25.10 -13.00
N LYS A 468 39.01 23.97 -13.62
CA LYS A 468 38.34 23.50 -14.86
C LYS A 468 37.72 22.10 -14.83
N ASP A 469 38.02 21.27 -13.83
CA ASP A 469 37.52 19.89 -13.77
C ASP A 469 36.25 19.68 -12.93
N ILE A 470 35.67 20.76 -12.35
CA ILE A 470 34.48 20.67 -11.50
C ILE A 470 33.19 21.07 -12.25
N GLN A 471 33.27 21.91 -13.29
CA GLN A 471 32.08 22.30 -14.06
C GLN A 471 31.54 21.19 -14.98
N LEU A 472 32.40 20.30 -15.49
CA LEU A 472 31.97 19.25 -16.43
C LEU A 472 31.22 18.07 -15.76
N LYS A 473 31.20 18.02 -14.42
CA LYS A 473 30.51 16.97 -13.66
C LYS A 473 29.13 17.37 -13.14
N LEU A 474 28.76 18.65 -13.21
CA LEU A 474 27.42 19.11 -12.83
C LEU A 474 26.40 19.10 -13.99
N GLU A 475 26.85 19.25 -15.24
CA GLU A 475 25.96 19.24 -16.42
C GLU A 475 25.39 17.85 -16.78
N ARG A 476 25.89 16.77 -16.16
CA ARG A 476 25.43 15.40 -16.44
C ARG A 476 24.35 14.87 -15.50
N LEU A 477 23.89 15.68 -14.53
CA LEU A 477 22.87 15.30 -13.55
C LEU A 477 21.50 15.96 -13.76
N GLU A 478 21.35 16.91 -14.69
CA GLU A 478 20.06 17.55 -15.00
C GLU A 478 19.25 16.86 -16.12
N HIS A 479 19.74 15.75 -16.68
CA HIS A 479 19.01 14.99 -17.71
C HIS A 479 18.31 13.71 -17.20
N ILE A 480 18.16 13.56 -15.89
CA ILE A 480 17.36 12.50 -15.25
C ILE A 480 16.52 13.14 -14.12
N VAL A 481 15.43 13.82 -14.50
CA VAL A 481 14.20 14.03 -13.71
C VAL A 481 13.02 13.99 -14.66
#